data_AF-A0AAW9HE30-F1
#
_entry.id   AF-A0AAW9HE30-F1
#
_cell.length_a   1.000
_cell.length_b   1.000
_cell.length_c   1.000
_cell.angle_alpha   90.00
_cell.angle_beta   90.00
_cell.angle_gamma   90.00
#
_symmetry.space_group_name_H-M   'P 1'
#
loop_
_entity.id
_entity.type
_entity.pdbx_description
1 polymer ?
#
loop_
_entity_poly.entity_id
_entity_poly.type
_entity_poly.pdbx_seq_one_letter_code
_entity_poly.pdbx_strand_id
1 'polypeptide(L)' 'MRTDDELLAEIESDADIDPERLITDPELVKIAAAQIRIKIAQRALDEAVTHARKNGRTWQAIGDTLGMTRQGALRRFAA' A
#
# COMPACT_ATOMS: atom_id res chain seq x y z
N MET A 1 -17.79 27.64 6.90
CA MET A 1 -17.74 26.82 8.12
C MET A 1 -17.53 25.40 7.63
N ARG A 2 -16.43 24.74 8.01
CA ARG A 2 -16.17 23.35 7.58
C ARG A 2 -17.18 22.44 8.28
N THR A 3 -17.65 21.39 7.60
CA THR A 3 -18.58 20.41 8.19
C THR A 3 -17.84 19.27 8.88
N ASP A 4 -18.53 18.59 9.78
CA ASP A 4 -17.97 17.42 10.50
C ASP A 4 -17.59 16.29 9.52
N ASP A 5 -18.31 16.16 8.40
CA ASP A 5 -18.03 15.19 7.34
C ASP A 5 -16.74 15.53 6.56
N GLU A 6 -16.46 16.82 6.34
CA GLU A 6 -15.21 17.28 5.72
C GLU A 6 -14.01 17.05 6.66
N LEU A 7 -14.20 17.24 7.96
CA LEU A 7 -13.20 16.94 8.99
C LEU A 7 -12.93 15.44 9.13
N LEU A 8 -13.97 14.61 9.04
CA LEU A 8 -13.85 13.15 9.08
C LEU A 8 -13.11 12.64 7.83
N ALA A 9 -13.42 13.17 6.64
CA ALA A 9 -12.75 12.81 5.40
C ALA A 9 -11.26 13.19 5.38
N GLU A 10 -10.85 14.27 6.05
CA GLU A 10 -9.42 14.62 6.21
C GLU A 10 -8.67 13.64 7.12
N ILE A 11 -9.31 13.18 8.22
CA ILE A 11 -8.76 12.18 9.15
C ILE A 11 -8.71 10.77 8.51
N GLU A 12 -9.74 10.42 7.74
CA GLU A 12 -9.81 9.15 7.00
C GLU A 12 -8.94 9.15 5.75
N SER A 13 -8.62 10.33 5.20
CA SER A 13 -7.57 10.42 4.21
C SER A 13 -6.29 9.93 4.90
N ASP A 14 -5.65 8.95 4.28
CA ASP A 14 -4.33 8.42 4.65
C ASP A 14 -3.25 9.48 4.35
N ALA A 15 -3.54 10.75 4.69
CA ALA A 15 -2.65 11.88 4.61
C ALA A 15 -1.39 11.46 5.33
N ASP A 16 -0.29 11.41 4.57
CA ASP A 16 1.04 11.06 5.02
C ASP A 16 1.31 11.74 6.36
N ILE A 17 1.03 11.02 7.46
CA ILE A 17 1.47 11.42 8.77
C ILE A 17 2.98 11.27 8.69
N ASP A 18 3.64 12.39 8.45
CA ASP A 18 5.09 12.48 8.51
C ASP A 18 5.51 12.03 9.92
N PRO A 19 6.11 10.84 10.08
CA PRO A 19 6.40 10.32 11.40
C PRO A 19 7.42 11.20 12.12
N GLU A 20 8.24 11.94 11.37
CA GLU A 20 9.22 12.88 11.93
C GLU A 20 8.54 14.04 12.68
N ARG A 21 7.26 14.33 12.39
CA ARG A 21 6.48 15.36 13.10
C ARG A 21 5.94 14.92 14.47
N LEU A 22 5.82 13.62 14.72
CA LEU A 22 5.17 13.07 15.92
C LEU A 22 6.11 12.19 16.76
N ILE A 23 7.17 11.65 16.15
CA ILE A 23 8.13 10.76 16.79
C ILE A 23 9.44 11.52 16.96
N THR A 24 9.84 11.77 18.20
CA THR A 24 11.08 12.49 18.53
C THR A 24 12.26 11.57 18.80
N ASP A 25 12.00 10.27 19.04
CA ASP A 25 13.06 9.27 19.22
C ASP A 25 13.66 8.89 17.85
N PRO A 26 14.97 9.13 17.63
CA PRO A 26 15.62 8.88 16.34
C PRO A 26 15.56 7.42 15.86
N GLU A 27 15.55 6.43 16.76
CA GLU A 27 15.45 5.02 16.35
C GLU A 27 14.01 4.67 15.94
N LEU A 28 13.02 5.23 16.62
CA LEU A 28 11.62 5.07 16.24
C LEU A 28 11.29 5.77 14.92
N VAL A 29 11.91 6.93 14.64
CA VAL A 29 11.81 7.60 13.33
C VAL A 29 12.28 6.71 12.20
N LYS A 30 13.41 5.99 12.37
CA LYS A 30 13.91 5.05 11.36
C LYS A 30 12.93 3.91 11.09
N ILE A 31 12.31 3.37 12.13
CA ILE A 31 11.28 2.31 12.01
C ILE A 31 10.08 2.84 11.24
N ALA A 32 9.57 4.03 11.60
CA ALA A 32 8.41 4.60 10.94
C ALA A 32 8.69 4.94 9.48
N ALA A 33 9.87 5.48 9.16
CA ALA A 33 10.30 5.70 7.79
C ALA A 33 10.41 4.38 6.99
N ALA A 34 10.88 3.29 7.61
CA ALA A 34 10.89 1.97 6.98
C ALA A 34 9.46 1.44 6.72
N GLN A 35 8.54 1.65 7.67
CA GLN A 35 7.12 1.29 7.49
C GLN A 35 6.48 2.05 6.33
N ILE A 36 6.73 3.35 6.20
CA ILE A 36 6.24 4.14 5.05
C ILE A 36 6.76 3.57 3.73
N ARG A 37 8.06 3.27 3.65
CA ARG A 37 8.64 2.67 2.44
C ARG A 37 7.98 1.33 2.10
N ILE A 38 7.66 0.50 3.11
CA ILE A 38 6.92 -0.75 2.90
C ILE A 38 5.53 -0.46 2.34
N LYS A 39 4.78 0.49 2.91
CA LYS A 39 3.44 0.85 2.42
C LYS A 39 3.49 1.33 0.97
N ILE A 40 4.43 2.20 0.63
CA ILE A 40 4.63 2.71 -0.73
C ILE A 40 4.95 1.54 -1.69
N ALA A 41 5.89 0.67 -1.32
CA ALA A 41 6.25 -0.48 -2.15
C ALA A 41 5.09 -1.48 -2.33
N GLN A 42 4.27 -1.67 -1.30
CA GLN A 42 3.07 -2.51 -1.37
C GLN A 42 2.04 -1.92 -2.34
N ARG A 43 1.75 -0.62 -2.25
CA ARG A 43 0.84 0.06 -3.19
C ARG A 43 1.36 -0.04 -4.64
N ALA A 44 2.64 0.22 -4.86
CA ALA A 44 3.27 0.08 -6.17
C ALA A 44 3.20 -1.36 -6.72
N LEU A 45 3.35 -2.36 -5.86
CA LEU A 45 3.18 -3.77 -6.23
C LEU A 45 1.74 -4.07 -6.64
N ASP A 46 0.75 -3.61 -5.87
CA ASP A 46 -0.67 -3.81 -6.17
C ASP A 46 -1.02 -3.17 -7.53
N GLU A 47 -0.59 -1.93 -7.78
CA GLU A 47 -0.77 -1.24 -9.06
C GLU A 47 -0.13 -1.99 -10.24
N ALA A 48 1.10 -2.48 -10.07
CA ALA A 48 1.79 -3.25 -11.09
C ALA A 48 1.05 -4.56 -11.42
N VAL A 49 0.51 -5.24 -10.41
CA VAL A 49 -0.30 -6.45 -10.60
C VAL A 49 -1.60 -6.11 -11.33
N THR A 50 -2.30 -5.05 -10.92
CA THR A 50 -3.51 -4.57 -11.62
C THR A 50 -3.21 -4.26 -13.08
N HIS A 51 -2.10 -3.57 -13.37
CA HIS A 51 -1.67 -3.25 -14.73
C HIS A 51 -1.35 -4.52 -15.53
N ALA A 52 -0.64 -5.48 -14.95
CA ALA A 52 -0.35 -6.77 -15.59
C ALA A 52 -1.64 -7.54 -15.93
N ARG A 53 -2.62 -7.54 -15.03
CA ARG A 53 -3.94 -8.15 -15.26
C ARG A 53 -4.71 -7.47 -16.39
N LYS A 54 -4.72 -6.13 -16.43
CA LYS A 54 -5.35 -5.35 -17.51
C LYS A 54 -4.71 -5.65 -18.88
N ASN A 55 -3.41 -5.94 -18.91
CA ASN A 55 -2.67 -6.34 -20.11
C ASN A 55 -2.71 -7.87 -20.39
N GLY A 56 -3.63 -8.61 -19.78
CA GLY A 56 -3.88 -10.01 -20.12
C GLY A 56 -2.93 -11.04 -19.49
N ARG A 57 -2.02 -10.65 -18.58
CA ARG A 57 -1.17 -11.61 -17.86
C ARG A 57 -2.02 -12.49 -16.96
N THR A 58 -1.80 -13.81 -17.00
CA THR A 58 -2.56 -14.77 -16.20
C THR A 58 -2.18 -14.69 -14.72
N TRP A 59 -3.08 -15.07 -13.84
CA TRP A 59 -2.79 -15.23 -12.41
C TRP A 59 -1.67 -16.24 -12.14
N GLN A 60 -1.47 -17.21 -13.04
CA GLN A 60 -0.35 -18.15 -12.95
C GLN A 60 0.98 -17.42 -13.15
N ALA A 61 1.14 -16.68 -14.24
CA ALA A 61 2.37 -15.94 -14.53
C ALA A 61 2.71 -14.91 -13.45
N ILE A 62 1.69 -14.24 -12.89
CA ILE A 62 1.86 -13.30 -11.77
C ILE A 62 2.30 -14.05 -10.52
N GLY A 63 1.66 -15.18 -10.19
CA GLY A 63 2.06 -16.03 -9.08
C GLY A 63 3.51 -16.50 -9.20
N ASP A 64 3.89 -17.02 -10.36
CA ASP A 64 5.25 -17.50 -10.64
C ASP A 64 6.29 -16.38 -10.44
N THR A 65 5.99 -15.16 -10.90
CA THR A 65 6.87 -13.98 -10.73
C THR A 65 7.02 -13.59 -9.26
N LEU A 66 5.95 -13.72 -8.47
CA LEU A 66 5.94 -13.36 -7.05
C LEU A 66 6.34 -14.51 -6.12
N GLY A 67 6.74 -15.67 -6.67
CA GLY A 67 7.08 -16.85 -5.89
C GLY A 67 5.91 -17.42 -5.09
N MET A 68 4.68 -17.27 -5.58
CA MET A 68 3.46 -17.78 -4.93
C MET A 68 2.57 -18.56 -5.87
N THR A 69 1.63 -19.33 -5.31
CA THR A 69 0.68 -20.08 -6.14
C THR A 69 -0.28 -19.14 -6.87
N ARG A 70 -0.81 -19.59 -8.02
CA ARG A 70 -1.89 -18.89 -8.74
C ARG A 70 -3.06 -18.50 -7.84
N GLN A 71 -3.49 -19.42 -6.96
CA GLN A 71 -4.60 -19.17 -6.04
C GLN A 71 -4.23 -18.12 -4.98
N GLY A 72 -2.97 -18.12 -4.53
CA GLY A 72 -2.42 -17.07 -3.66
C GLY A 72 -2.46 -15.69 -4.32
N ALA A 73 -2.01 -15.60 -5.57
CA ALA A 73 -2.03 -14.35 -6.33
C ALA A 73 -3.47 -13.86 -6.58
N LEU A 74 -4.37 -14.72 -7.02
CA LEU A 74 -5.80 -14.39 -7.21
C LEU A 74 -6.40 -13.88 -5.89
N ARG A 75 -6.23 -14.61 -4.78
CA ARG A 75 -6.81 -14.22 -3.49
C ARG A 75 -6.27 -12.88 -2.99
N ARG A 76 -4.99 -12.58 -3.24
CA ARG A 76 -4.34 -11.37 -2.74
C ARG A 76 -4.74 -10.12 -3.55
N PHE A 77 -4.81 -10.23 -4.88
CA PHE A 77 -4.85 -9.07 -5.77
C PHE A 77 -6.12 -8.93 -6.61
N ALA A 78 -7.13 -9.79 -6.43
CA ALA A 78 -8.39 -9.73 -7.17
C ALA A 78 -9.56 -9.05 -6.41
N ALA A 79 -9.25 -8.39 -5.28
CA ALA A 79 -10.22 -7.60 -4.51
C ALA A 79 -10.56 -6.28 -5.22
#